data_AF-A0AAU7SJN4-F1
#
_entry.id   AF-A0AAU7SJN4-F1
#
_cell.length_a   1.000
_cell.length_b   1.000
_cell.length_c   1.000
_cell.angle_alpha   90.00
_cell.angle_beta   90.00
_cell.angle_gamma   90.00
#
_symmetry.space_group_name_H-M   'P 1'
#
loop_
_entity.id
_entity.type
_entity.pdbx_description
1 polymer ?
#
loop_
_entity_poly.entity_id
_entity_poly.type
_entity_poly.pdbx_seq_one_letter_code
_entity_poly.pdbx_strand_id
1 'polypeptide(L)'
;MSWASSEQTSNATVTYKPMFPPTVNHGDQTAFAVSAARSLVGVENVNDNMEPLMGSEDFAFMLIGNRDSAGLHDANFDFNDDAIPFDIAYFRKIVERRIPL
;
A
#
# COMPACT_ATOMS: atom_id res chain seq x y z
N MET A 1 -44.86 48.51 1.92
CA MET A 1 -43.84 47.69 1.22
C MET A 1 -43.28 46.69 2.21
N SER A 2 -43.71 45.44 2.10
CA SER A 2 -43.25 44.33 2.94
C SER A 2 -42.15 43.60 2.17
N TRP A 3 -40.94 43.56 2.72
CA TRP A 3 -39.85 42.73 2.21
C TRP A 3 -39.90 41.40 2.96
N ALA A 4 -40.62 40.41 2.40
CA ALA A 4 -40.52 39.04 2.87
C ALA A 4 -39.27 38.41 2.23
N SER A 5 -38.25 38.11 3.03
CA SER A 5 -37.14 37.28 2.59
C SER A 5 -37.67 35.87 2.34
N SER A 6 -37.69 35.43 1.08
CA SER A 6 -38.02 34.04 0.75
C SER A 6 -36.88 33.14 1.20
N GLU A 7 -37.15 32.24 2.15
CA GLU A 7 -36.26 31.13 2.44
C GLU A 7 -36.22 30.18 1.23
N GLN A 8 -35.05 30.04 0.64
CA GLN A 8 -34.79 29.05 -0.41
C GLN A 8 -34.18 27.81 0.25
N THR A 9 -34.90 26.69 0.15
CA THR A 9 -34.38 25.38 0.55
C THR A 9 -33.96 24.59 -0.70
N SER A 10 -32.89 23.81 -0.58
CA SER A 10 -32.43 22.91 -1.64
C SER A 10 -32.29 21.50 -1.10
N ASN A 11 -32.77 20.52 -1.86
CA ASN A 11 -32.59 19.11 -1.56
C ASN A 11 -31.41 18.55 -2.38
N ALA A 12 -30.61 17.67 -1.76
CA ALA A 12 -29.58 16.90 -2.43
C ALA A 12 -29.78 15.40 -2.11
N THR A 13 -29.60 14.55 -3.12
CA THR A 13 -29.63 13.09 -2.96
C THR A 13 -28.21 12.54 -3.04
N VAL A 14 -27.77 11.83 -2.01
CA VAL A 14 -26.47 11.15 -1.98
C VAL A 14 -26.69 9.66 -2.13
N THR A 15 -26.06 9.06 -3.14
CA THR A 15 -25.97 7.61 -3.29
C THR A 15 -24.58 7.17 -2.83
N TYR A 16 -24.51 6.58 -1.64
CA TYR A 16 -23.26 6.03 -1.11
C TYR A 16 -23.07 4.59 -1.59
N LYS A 17 -21.88 4.32 -2.14
CA LYS A 17 -21.44 2.97 -2.49
C LYS A 17 -20.07 2.72 -1.84
N PRO A 18 -19.95 1.79 -0.89
CA PRO A 18 -18.64 1.38 -0.41
C PRO A 18 -17.88 0.72 -1.57
N MET A 19 -16.68 1.19 -1.88
CA MET A 19 -15.93 0.73 -3.04
C MET A 19 -14.85 -0.30 -2.68
N PHE A 20 -14.00 -0.02 -1.68
CA PHE A 20 -12.88 -0.90 -1.34
C PHE A 20 -12.75 -1.07 0.19
N PRO A 21 -12.74 -2.30 0.72
CA PRO A 21 -12.38 -2.54 2.10
C PRO A 21 -10.88 -2.24 2.31
N PRO A 22 -10.45 -1.94 3.56
CA PRO A 22 -9.03 -1.77 3.85
C PRO A 22 -8.27 -3.08 3.62
N THR A 23 -7.06 -2.97 3.07
CA THR A 23 -6.12 -4.08 2.99
C THR A 23 -5.51 -4.34 4.37
N VAL A 24 -5.85 -5.48 4.97
CA VAL A 24 -5.32 -5.92 6.27
C VAL A 24 -4.54 -7.21 6.10
N ASN A 25 -3.22 -7.13 6.26
CA ASN A 25 -2.35 -8.28 6.15
C ASN A 25 -2.57 -9.26 7.32
N HIS A 26 -2.61 -10.56 7.02
CA HIS A 26 -2.74 -11.60 8.04
C HIS A 26 -1.40 -11.80 8.77
N GLY A 27 -1.45 -11.86 10.10
CA GLY A 27 -0.25 -11.86 10.95
C GLY A 27 0.76 -12.97 10.63
N ASP A 28 0.29 -14.21 10.44
CA ASP A 28 1.17 -15.35 10.16
C ASP A 28 1.88 -15.21 8.79
N GLN A 29 1.15 -14.73 7.78
CA GLN A 29 1.67 -14.51 6.44
C GLN A 29 2.64 -13.32 6.42
N THR A 30 2.35 -12.25 7.16
CA THR A 30 3.26 -11.13 7.36
C THR A 30 4.54 -11.59 8.05
N ALA A 31 4.45 -12.37 9.13
CA ALA A 31 5.63 -12.87 9.84
C ALA A 31 6.51 -13.76 8.93
N PHE A 32 5.88 -14.59 8.09
CA PHE A 32 6.58 -15.39 7.09
C PHE A 32 7.29 -14.53 6.04
N ALA A 33 6.59 -13.55 5.48
CA ALA A 33 7.13 -12.58 4.52
C ALA A 33 8.33 -11.83 5.12
N VAL A 34 8.20 -11.30 6.34
CA VAL A 34 9.28 -10.63 7.07
C VAL A 34 10.48 -11.56 7.28
N SER A 35 10.26 -12.82 7.64
CA SER A 35 11.33 -13.82 7.77
C SER A 35 12.07 -14.09 6.44
N ALA A 36 11.34 -14.10 5.31
CA ALA A 36 11.95 -14.20 3.99
C ALA A 36 12.82 -12.97 3.67
N ALA A 37 12.30 -11.76 3.90
CA ALA A 37 13.05 -10.52 3.72
C ALA A 37 14.32 -10.48 4.59
N ARG A 38 14.18 -10.73 5.90
CA ARG A 38 15.31 -10.72 6.85
C ARG A 38 16.42 -11.70 6.47
N SER A 39 16.07 -12.82 5.85
CA SER A 39 17.07 -13.79 5.39
C SER A 39 17.87 -13.36 4.17
N LEU A 40 17.37 -12.37 3.42
CA LEU A 40 18.02 -11.84 2.23
C LEU A 40 18.89 -10.63 2.56
N VAL A 41 18.37 -9.71 3.37
CA VAL A 41 19.02 -8.41 3.61
C VAL A 41 19.51 -8.21 5.04
N GLY A 42 19.32 -9.17 5.95
CA GLY A 42 19.63 -9.01 7.37
C GLY A 42 18.45 -8.47 8.18
N VAL A 43 18.50 -8.64 9.50
CA VAL A 43 17.39 -8.28 10.40
C VAL A 43 17.27 -6.76 10.53
N GLU A 44 18.41 -6.09 10.56
CA GLU A 44 18.58 -4.64 10.69
C GLU A 44 18.09 -3.85 9.47
N ASN A 45 17.96 -4.49 8.32
CA ASN A 45 17.53 -3.86 7.07
C ASN A 45 16.04 -4.11 6.76
N VAL A 46 15.27 -4.59 7.74
CA VAL A 46 13.82 -4.84 7.61
C VAL A 46 13.05 -4.14 8.72
N ASN A 47 12.21 -3.18 8.33
CA ASN A 47 11.20 -2.59 9.20
C ASN A 47 9.87 -3.34 9.03
N ASP A 48 9.51 -4.16 10.01
CA ASP A 48 8.22 -4.88 10.07
C ASP A 48 7.13 -4.13 10.84
N ASN A 49 7.42 -2.92 11.33
CA ASN A 49 6.50 -2.06 12.05
C ASN A 49 6.26 -0.75 11.28
N MET A 50 5.79 -0.90 10.03
CA MET A 50 5.43 0.22 9.17
C MET A 50 4.04 0.74 9.52
N GLU A 51 3.89 2.07 9.54
CA GLU A 51 2.59 2.73 9.72
C GLU A 51 1.63 2.42 8.56
N PRO A 52 0.31 2.30 8.82
CA PRO A 52 -0.68 2.14 7.76
C PRO A 52 -0.65 3.28 6.74
N LEU A 53 -0.82 2.96 5.46
CA LEU A 53 -0.87 3.93 4.37
C LEU A 53 -2.31 4.18 3.89
N MET A 54 -2.53 5.37 3.32
CA MET A 54 -3.83 5.78 2.78
C MET A 54 -4.11 5.33 1.35
N GLY A 55 -3.12 4.74 0.66
CA GLY A 55 -3.28 4.25 -0.70
C GLY A 55 -4.22 3.04 -0.75
N SER A 56 -5.22 3.06 -1.64
CA SER A 56 -5.97 1.86 -2.02
C SER A 56 -5.13 1.05 -2.99
N GLU A 57 -4.86 -0.21 -2.68
CA GLU A 57 -3.88 -1.03 -3.40
C GLU A 57 -4.50 -2.39 -3.78
N ASP A 58 -4.51 -2.71 -5.07
CA ASP A 58 -4.98 -4.00 -5.60
C ASP A 58 -3.93 -5.10 -5.40
N PHE A 59 -2.68 -4.72 -5.11
CA PHE A 59 -1.51 -5.57 -5.09
C PHE A 59 -0.72 -5.41 -3.78
N ALA A 60 -1.28 -5.93 -2.68
CA ALA A 60 -0.66 -5.92 -1.34
C ALA A 60 0.75 -6.57 -1.25
N PHE A 61 1.22 -7.19 -2.34
CA PHE A 61 2.48 -7.91 -2.41
C PHE A 61 3.57 -7.19 -3.20
N MET A 62 3.25 -6.23 -4.08
CA MET A 62 4.24 -5.51 -4.92
C MET A 62 4.64 -4.15 -4.32
N LEU A 63 4.93 -4.12 -3.03
CA LEU A 63 5.61 -2.96 -2.44
C LEU A 63 7.10 -3.08 -2.72
N ILE A 64 7.52 -2.42 -3.80
CA ILE A 64 8.92 -2.27 -4.17
C ILE A 64 9.49 -1.07 -3.41
N GLY A 65 10.63 -1.28 -2.75
CA GLY A 65 11.33 -0.21 -2.05
C GLY A 65 11.75 0.89 -3.03
N ASN A 66 11.44 2.14 -2.71
CA ASN A 66 11.92 3.28 -3.48
C ASN A 66 12.95 4.10 -2.67
N ARG A 67 13.74 4.91 -3.36
CA ARG A 67 14.65 5.89 -2.74
C ARG A 67 13.91 7.20 -2.47
N ASP A 68 14.66 8.23 -2.07
CA ASP A 68 14.14 9.60 -1.98
C ASP A 68 13.63 10.06 -3.36
N SER A 69 12.32 10.17 -3.49
CA SER A 69 11.57 10.46 -4.71
C SER A 69 10.28 11.20 -4.33
N ALA A 70 9.65 11.88 -5.29
CA ALA A 70 8.28 12.35 -5.11
C ALA A 70 7.32 11.20 -4.76
N GLY A 71 6.16 11.53 -4.20
CA GLY A 71 5.13 10.56 -3.82
C GLY A 71 4.49 9.88 -5.04
N LEU A 72 3.80 8.76 -4.79
CA LEU A 72 3.01 8.09 -5.83
C LEU A 72 2.03 9.08 -6.49
N HIS A 73 1.83 8.94 -7.80
CA HIS A 73 1.03 9.84 -8.65
C HIS A 73 1.62 11.25 -8.90
N ASP A 74 2.83 11.55 -8.44
CA ASP A 74 3.55 12.76 -8.86
C ASP A 74 4.27 12.53 -10.21
N ALA A 75 4.27 13.54 -11.08
CA ALA A 75 4.97 13.47 -12.37
C ALA A 75 6.50 13.38 -12.22
N ASN A 76 7.03 13.78 -11.06
CA ASN A 76 8.44 13.70 -10.72
C ASN A 76 8.77 12.41 -9.93
N PHE A 77 7.84 11.46 -9.85
CA PHE A 77 8.14 10.16 -9.25
C PHE A 77 9.23 9.45 -10.07
N ASP A 78 10.26 9.00 -9.37
CA ASP A 78 11.42 8.34 -9.95
C ASP A 78 11.62 7.00 -9.22
N PHE A 79 11.71 5.92 -10.00
CA PHE A 79 11.77 4.58 -9.45
C PHE A 79 13.20 4.19 -9.10
N ASN A 80 13.35 3.38 -8.05
CA ASN A 80 14.64 2.86 -7.66
C ASN A 80 14.97 1.56 -8.39
N ASP A 81 15.61 1.67 -9.54
CA ASP A 81 16.04 0.51 -10.32
C ASP A 81 17.00 -0.42 -9.53
N ASP A 82 17.76 0.13 -8.57
CA ASP A 82 18.62 -0.65 -7.68
C ASP A 82 17.83 -1.58 -6.73
N ALA A 83 16.53 -1.33 -6.52
CA ALA A 83 15.67 -2.20 -5.72
C ALA A 83 15.25 -3.48 -6.46
N ILE A 84 15.20 -3.44 -7.80
CA ILE A 84 14.67 -4.52 -8.64
C ILE A 84 15.30 -5.90 -8.31
N PRO A 85 16.63 -6.04 -8.15
CA PRO A 85 17.23 -7.33 -7.81
C PRO A 85 16.77 -7.87 -6.45
N PHE A 86 16.53 -6.99 -5.48
CA PHE A 86 16.07 -7.37 -4.14
C PHE A 86 14.62 -7.84 -4.17
N ASP A 87 13.75 -7.15 -4.92
CA ASP A 87 12.34 -7.55 -5.04
C ASP A 87 12.21 -8.92 -5.71
N ILE A 88 12.94 -9.14 -6.81
CA ILE A 88 12.99 -10.43 -7.49
C ILE A 88 13.47 -11.52 -6.52
N ALA A 89 14.54 -11.26 -5.78
CA ALA A 89 15.07 -12.22 -4.81
C ALA A 89 14.07 -12.52 -3.69
N TYR A 90 13.35 -11.50 -3.21
CA TYR A 90 12.33 -11.60 -2.17
C TYR A 90 11.17 -12.50 -2.59
N PHE A 91 10.55 -12.23 -3.75
CA PHE A 91 9.47 -13.07 -4.27
C PHE A 91 9.93 -14.49 -4.54
N ARG A 92 11.13 -14.65 -5.13
CA ARG A 92 11.72 -15.97 -5.33
C ARG A 92 11.85 -16.71 -4.00
N LYS A 93 12.32 -16.06 -2.93
CA LYS A 93 12.45 -16.70 -1.61
C LYS A 93 11.12 -17.08 -1.00
N ILE A 94 10.09 -16.25 -1.14
CA ILE A 94 8.74 -16.59 -0.68
C ILE A 94 8.27 -17.88 -1.35
N VAL A 95 8.39 -17.96 -2.69
CA VAL A 95 7.97 -19.13 -3.47
C VAL A 95 8.75 -20.37 -3.05
N GLU A 96 10.09 -20.29 -3.04
CA GLU A 96 10.96 -21.42 -2.68
C GLU A 96 10.76 -21.92 -1.25
N ARG A 97 10.35 -21.05 -0.33
CA ARG A 97 10.07 -21.46 1.07
C ARG A 97 8.67 -22.00 1.26
N ARG A 98 7.71 -21.61 0.42
CA ARG A 98 6.30 -21.99 0.58
C ARG A 98 5.92 -23.23 -0.23
N ILE A 99 6.65 -23.49 -1.32
CA ILE A 99 6.40 -24.60 -2.23
C ILE A 99 7.61 -25.55 -2.17
N PRO A 100 7.46 -26.77 -1.62
CA PRO A 100 8.51 -27.79 -1.68
C PRO A 100 8.79 -28.18 -3.14
N LEU A 101 10.06 -28.40 -3.46
CA LEU A 101 10.49 -29.04 -4.71
C LEU A 101 10.32 -30.56 -4.63
#